data_AF-A0A351NTZ5-F1
#
_entry.id   AF-A0A351NTZ5-F1
#
_cell.length_a   1.000
_cell.length_b   1.000
_cell.length_c   1.000
_cell.angle_alpha   90.00
_cell.angle_beta   90.00
_cell.angle_gamma   90.00
#
_symmetry.space_group_name_H-M   'P 1'
#
loop_
_entity.id
_entity.type
_entity.pdbx_description
1 polymer ?
#
loop_
_entity_poly.entity_id
_entity_poly.type
_entity_poly.pdbx_seq_one_letter_code
_entity_poly.pdbx_strand_id
1 'polypeptide(L)'
;AGDGFDGASAVHSHMTNTRMTDPEVLETRFPVRLNEFSIRDGSGGQGRFNGGNGIVRKLQFLEPMTVTMLSSHRIITPHGAKGGDAGAIGENSVIRANGEHQTLRGNDEISVLSGDVVVLKSPGGGGFGERKQKSVHKMKRKQF
;
A
#
# COMPACT_ATOMS: atom_id res chain seq x y z
N ALA A 1 9.81 -2.64 10.80
CA ALA A 1 10.81 -3.68 11.12
C ALA A 1 11.34 -3.45 12.52
N GLY A 2 12.06 -4.42 13.10
CA GLY A 2 12.64 -4.28 14.43
C GLY A 2 14.05 -4.86 14.52
N ASP A 3 14.64 -4.77 15.71
CA ASP A 3 15.98 -5.31 15.96
C ASP A 3 15.93 -6.84 15.89
N GLY A 4 16.41 -7.41 14.77
CA GLY A 4 16.46 -8.85 14.55
C GLY A 4 15.40 -9.40 13.58
N PHE A 5 14.45 -8.60 13.10
CA PHE A 5 13.35 -9.11 12.26
C PHE A 5 12.80 -8.10 11.24
N ASP A 6 12.46 -8.59 10.06
CA ASP A 6 11.73 -7.85 9.03
C ASP A 6 10.29 -7.59 9.48
N GLY A 7 9.70 -6.50 8.98
CA GLY A 7 8.28 -6.22 9.20
C GLY A 7 7.40 -7.20 8.42
N ALA A 8 6.31 -7.64 9.04
CA ALA A 8 5.31 -8.46 8.37
C ALA A 8 4.54 -7.63 7.33
N SER A 9 4.43 -8.15 6.11
CA SER A 9 3.64 -7.54 5.04
C SER A 9 2.14 -7.72 5.27
N ALA A 10 1.33 -6.85 4.66
CA ALA A 10 -0.13 -6.88 4.67
C ALA A 10 -0.80 -6.77 6.06
N VAL A 11 -0.10 -6.24 7.06
CA VAL A 11 -0.65 -6.03 8.41
C VAL A 11 -1.34 -4.67 8.52
N HIS A 12 -2.58 -4.66 9.01
CA HIS A 12 -3.32 -3.43 9.36
C HIS A 12 -3.31 -3.22 10.87
N SER A 13 -2.59 -2.21 11.34
CA SER A 13 -2.49 -1.91 12.78
C SER A 13 -3.62 -1.06 13.35
N HIS A 14 -4.53 -0.53 12.53
CA HIS A 14 -5.67 0.29 12.99
C HIS A 14 -6.99 -0.48 13.11
N MET A 15 -7.07 -1.69 12.54
CA MET A 15 -8.12 -2.66 12.82
C MET A 15 -7.52 -3.83 13.61
N THR A 16 -7.01 -3.54 14.81
CA THR A 16 -6.32 -4.51 15.67
C THR A 16 -7.21 -5.61 16.24
N ASN A 17 -8.54 -5.51 16.08
CA ASN A 17 -9.48 -6.46 16.68
C ASN A 17 -10.50 -7.08 15.69
N THR A 18 -10.31 -6.88 14.38
CA THR A 18 -11.22 -7.43 13.37
C THR A 18 -10.35 -8.07 12.29
N ARG A 19 -10.52 -9.38 12.08
CA ARG A 19 -9.98 -10.02 10.88
C ARG A 19 -10.50 -9.26 9.67
N MET A 20 -9.65 -9.17 8.67
CA MET A 20 -10.01 -8.58 7.41
C MET A 20 -11.28 -9.24 6.87
N THR A 21 -12.30 -8.45 6.50
CA THR A 21 -13.55 -8.98 5.94
C THR A 21 -13.26 -9.82 4.71
N ASP A 22 -13.79 -11.03 4.68
CA ASP A 22 -13.66 -11.92 3.52
C ASP A 22 -14.25 -11.26 2.27
N PRO A 23 -13.60 -11.39 1.10
CA PRO A 23 -14.10 -10.83 -0.15
C PRO A 23 -15.55 -11.22 -0.45
N GLU A 24 -15.92 -12.47 -0.21
CA GLU A 24 -17.25 -13.01 -0.48
C GLU A 24 -18.32 -12.30 0.37
N VAL A 25 -17.99 -11.97 1.62
CA VAL A 25 -18.88 -11.23 2.52
C VAL A 25 -19.04 -9.78 2.06
N LEU A 26 -17.96 -9.16 1.56
CA LEU A 26 -18.00 -7.80 1.03
C LEU A 26 -18.89 -7.71 -0.22
N GLU A 27 -18.67 -8.61 -1.19
CA GLU A 27 -19.41 -8.64 -2.46
C GLU A 27 -20.89 -9.04 -2.28
N THR A 28 -21.21 -9.82 -1.24
CA THR A 28 -22.61 -10.14 -0.92
C THR A 28 -23.35 -8.96 -0.29
N ARG A 29 -22.64 -8.12 0.46
CA ARG A 29 -23.26 -7.03 1.25
C ARG A 29 -23.37 -5.72 0.48
N PHE A 30 -22.54 -5.49 -0.51
CA PHE A 30 -22.50 -4.27 -1.29
C PHE A 30 -22.42 -4.60 -2.78
N PRO A 31 -23.00 -3.76 -3.66
CA PRO A 31 -22.92 -3.96 -5.11
C PRO A 31 -21.52 -3.60 -5.63
N VAL A 32 -20.52 -4.38 -5.22
CA VAL A 32 -19.11 -4.20 -5.55
C VAL A 32 -18.47 -5.54 -5.90
N ARG A 33 -17.35 -5.48 -6.63
CA ARG A 33 -16.47 -6.62 -6.91
C ARG A 33 -15.04 -6.29 -6.53
N LEU A 34 -14.37 -7.20 -5.84
CA LEU A 34 -12.96 -7.08 -5.49
C LEU A 34 -12.10 -7.62 -6.64
N ASN A 35 -11.65 -6.71 -7.51
CA ASN A 35 -10.82 -7.07 -8.67
C ASN A 35 -9.38 -7.42 -8.30
N GLU A 36 -8.85 -6.83 -7.23
CA GLU A 36 -7.51 -7.12 -6.75
C GLU A 36 -7.45 -7.00 -5.25
N PHE A 37 -6.77 -7.96 -4.63
CA PHE A 37 -6.29 -7.82 -3.28
C PHE A 37 -4.93 -8.52 -3.12
N SER A 38 -3.86 -7.72 -3.14
CA SER A 38 -2.48 -8.19 -3.29
C SER A 38 -1.52 -7.44 -2.35
N ILE A 39 -0.29 -7.94 -2.22
CA ILE A 39 0.78 -7.24 -1.53
C ILE A 39 1.31 -6.12 -2.45
N ARG A 40 1.49 -4.92 -1.88
CA ARG A 40 2.11 -3.78 -2.58
C ARG A 40 3.63 -3.87 -2.48
N ASP A 41 4.23 -4.64 -3.36
CA ASP A 41 5.68 -4.87 -3.35
C ASP A 41 6.49 -3.58 -3.43
N GLY A 42 7.57 -3.53 -2.65
CA GLY A 42 8.48 -2.38 -2.59
C GLY A 42 7.95 -1.17 -1.82
N SER A 43 6.80 -1.28 -1.15
CA SER A 43 6.27 -0.20 -0.31
C SER A 43 6.92 -0.13 1.07
N GLY A 44 7.50 -1.23 1.56
CA GLY A 44 8.25 -1.27 2.81
C GLY A 44 9.58 -0.52 2.73
N GLY A 45 9.91 0.24 3.77
CA GLY A 45 11.18 0.95 3.90
C GLY A 45 12.35 -0.03 4.00
N GLN A 46 13.47 0.31 3.34
CA GLN A 46 14.64 -0.55 3.32
C GLN A 46 15.47 -0.38 4.59
N GLY A 47 16.18 -1.42 5.01
CA GLY A 47 17.10 -1.33 6.14
C GLY A 47 18.01 -2.54 6.24
N ARG A 48 18.67 -2.71 7.39
CA ARG A 48 19.21 -4.02 7.79
C ARG A 48 18.07 -5.05 7.89
N PHE A 49 16.92 -4.60 8.41
CA PHE A 49 15.66 -5.30 8.37
C PHE A 49 14.63 -4.44 7.64
N ASN A 50 13.98 -5.01 6.64
CA ASN A 50 13.05 -4.30 5.78
C ASN A 50 11.70 -4.13 6.46
N GLY A 51 11.05 -2.99 6.25
CA GLY A 51 9.67 -2.78 6.62
C GLY A 51 8.73 -3.70 5.83
N GLY A 52 7.58 -4.04 6.42
CA GLY A 52 6.57 -4.84 5.74
C GLY A 52 5.90 -4.06 4.62
N ASN A 53 5.60 -4.75 3.51
CA ASN A 53 4.86 -4.14 2.41
C ASN A 53 3.39 -3.93 2.79
N GLY A 54 2.80 -2.85 2.29
CA GLY A 54 1.36 -2.63 2.33
C GLY A 54 0.59 -3.55 1.38
N ILE A 55 -0.65 -3.19 1.10
CA ILE A 55 -1.54 -3.91 0.17
C ILE A 55 -2.06 -3.00 -0.93
N VAL A 56 -2.48 -3.62 -2.03
CA VAL A 56 -3.33 -3.00 -3.06
C VAL A 56 -4.71 -3.63 -2.98
N ARG A 57 -5.75 -2.80 -2.99
CA ARG A 57 -7.13 -3.23 -3.23
C ARG A 57 -7.74 -2.46 -4.37
N LYS A 58 -8.45 -3.16 -5.26
CA LYS A 58 -9.24 -2.57 -6.34
C LYS A 58 -10.68 -3.02 -6.20
N LEU A 59 -11.57 -2.08 -5.88
CA LEU A 59 -12.99 -2.32 -5.71
C LEU A 59 -13.73 -1.70 -6.89
N GLN A 60 -14.31 -2.54 -7.74
CA GLN A 60 -15.19 -2.12 -8.81
C GLN A 60 -16.62 -1.97 -8.28
N PHE A 61 -17.26 -0.86 -8.60
CA PHE A 61 -18.63 -0.58 -8.21
C PHE A 61 -19.57 -1.07 -9.32
N LEU A 62 -20.65 -1.73 -8.93
CA LEU A 62 -21.64 -2.29 -9.85
C LEU A 62 -22.90 -1.42 -9.95
N GLU A 63 -23.03 -0.44 -9.04
CA GLU A 63 -24.11 0.54 -9.00
C GLU A 63 -23.57 1.90 -8.57
N PRO A 64 -24.29 3.01 -8.86
CA PRO A 64 -23.91 4.33 -8.35
C PRO A 64 -23.91 4.37 -6.82
N MET A 65 -22.82 4.86 -6.23
CA MET A 65 -22.65 4.94 -4.77
C MET A 65 -21.84 6.18 -4.36
N THR A 66 -21.91 6.55 -3.09
CA THR A 66 -20.97 7.50 -2.47
C THR A 66 -19.92 6.73 -1.68
N VAL A 67 -18.65 7.04 -1.93
CA VAL A 67 -17.51 6.45 -1.23
C VAL A 67 -16.87 7.52 -0.36
N THR A 68 -16.91 7.31 0.95
CA THR A 68 -16.17 8.13 1.92
C THR A 68 -14.91 7.38 2.32
N MET A 69 -13.77 8.07 2.29
CA MET A 69 -12.46 7.48 2.52
C MET A 69 -11.82 8.13 3.73
N LEU A 70 -11.44 7.31 4.71
CA LEU A 70 -10.72 7.74 5.91
C LEU A 70 -9.42 6.95 6.02
N SER A 71 -8.31 7.60 5.75
CA SER A 71 -7.01 6.96 5.69
C SER A 71 -5.87 7.89 6.07
N SER A 72 -5.01 7.40 6.98
CA SER A 72 -3.83 8.11 7.47
C SER A 72 -2.58 7.79 6.62
N HIS A 73 -1.46 8.46 6.90
CA HIS A 73 -0.18 8.25 6.20
C HIS A 73 -0.26 8.40 4.68
N ARG A 74 -1.01 9.43 4.22
CA ARG A 74 -1.10 9.85 2.81
C ARG A 74 -0.23 11.07 2.47
N ILE A 75 0.39 11.66 3.49
CA ILE A 75 1.28 12.82 3.38
C ILE A 75 2.58 12.54 4.11
N ILE A 76 2.48 12.12 5.38
CA ILE A 76 3.63 11.78 6.23
C ILE A 76 3.95 10.29 6.07
N THR A 77 5.20 9.99 5.69
CA THR A 77 5.72 8.64 5.54
C THR A 77 5.85 7.93 6.89
N PRO A 78 5.65 6.60 6.95
CA PRO A 78 6.04 5.81 8.11
C PRO A 78 7.57 5.84 8.27
N HIS A 79 8.03 6.35 9.41
CA HIS A 79 9.45 6.55 9.67
C HIS A 79 10.20 5.22 9.78
N GLY A 80 11.42 5.20 9.26
CA GLY A 80 12.39 4.15 9.58
C GLY A 80 13.05 4.40 10.94
N ALA A 81 13.80 3.41 11.43
CA ALA A 81 14.46 3.46 12.73
C ALA A 81 15.94 3.04 12.64
N LYS A 82 16.79 3.61 13.50
CA LYS A 82 18.24 3.34 13.58
C LYS A 82 18.96 3.35 12.21
N GLY A 83 18.62 4.31 11.34
CA GLY A 83 19.21 4.43 9.99
C GLY A 83 18.52 3.60 8.89
N GLY A 84 17.36 3.00 9.17
CA GLY A 84 16.48 2.44 8.14
C GLY A 84 15.69 3.53 7.41
N ASP A 85 15.35 3.26 6.15
CA ASP A 85 14.58 4.14 5.29
C ASP A 85 13.09 4.14 5.65
N ALA A 86 12.41 5.24 5.31
CA ALA A 86 10.97 5.37 5.48
C ALA A 86 10.20 4.44 4.52
N GLY A 87 9.03 3.97 4.96
CA GLY A 87 8.07 3.28 4.10
C GLY A 87 7.36 4.25 3.16
N ALA A 88 6.83 3.72 2.05
CA ALA A 88 6.02 4.52 1.14
C ALA A 88 4.72 4.97 1.79
N ILE A 89 4.28 6.20 1.47
CA ILE A 89 2.92 6.65 1.80
C ILE A 89 1.87 5.76 1.13
N GLY A 90 0.67 5.75 1.69
CA GLY A 90 -0.49 5.20 1.01
C GLY A 90 -0.95 6.10 -0.13
N GLU A 91 -1.71 5.54 -1.06
CA GLU A 91 -2.28 6.25 -2.20
C GLU A 91 -3.73 5.82 -2.35
N ASN A 92 -4.58 6.77 -2.77
CA ASN A 92 -5.99 6.53 -3.04
C ASN A 92 -6.31 7.11 -4.41
N SER A 93 -7.12 6.41 -5.20
CA SER A 93 -7.57 6.94 -6.49
C SER A 93 -8.83 6.25 -6.99
N VAL A 94 -9.48 6.85 -7.99
CA VAL A 94 -10.55 6.23 -8.78
C VAL A 94 -10.10 6.11 -10.22
N ILE A 95 -10.32 4.95 -10.81
CA ILE A 95 -10.28 4.73 -12.25
C ILE A 95 -11.73 4.73 -12.71
N ARG A 96 -12.14 5.75 -13.45
CA ARG A 96 -13.48 5.89 -14.00
C ARG A 96 -13.71 4.85 -15.11
N ALA A 97 -14.96 4.49 -15.36
CA ALA A 97 -15.31 3.56 -16.44
C ALA A 97 -14.86 4.05 -17.84
N ASN A 98 -14.71 5.36 -18.02
CA ASN A 98 -14.18 5.97 -19.25
C ASN A 98 -12.63 5.94 -19.34
N GLY A 99 -11.95 5.37 -18.34
CA GLY A 99 -10.49 5.29 -18.26
C GLY A 99 -9.81 6.47 -17.56
N GLU A 100 -10.55 7.51 -17.17
CA GLU A 100 -9.99 8.65 -16.43
C GLU A 100 -9.47 8.21 -15.06
N HIS A 101 -8.31 8.74 -14.66
CA HIS A 101 -7.71 8.47 -13.36
C HIS A 101 -7.73 9.72 -12.49
N GLN A 102 -8.35 9.62 -11.31
CA GLN A 102 -8.48 10.69 -10.35
C GLN A 102 -7.82 10.29 -9.02
N THR A 103 -6.79 11.00 -8.60
CA THR A 103 -6.17 10.82 -7.27
C THR A 103 -7.07 11.41 -6.19
N LEU A 104 -7.18 10.70 -5.06
CA LEU A 104 -7.96 11.10 -3.90
C LEU A 104 -7.08 11.39 -2.69
N ARG A 105 -7.60 12.21 -1.78
CA ARG A 105 -6.95 12.55 -0.53
C ARG A 105 -7.09 11.42 0.49
N GLY A 106 -6.45 11.59 1.65
CA GLY A 106 -6.56 10.64 2.76
C GLY A 106 -7.91 10.67 3.46
N ASN A 107 -8.50 11.86 3.57
CA ASN A 107 -9.90 12.07 3.92
C ASN A 107 -10.58 12.69 2.71
N ASP A 108 -11.50 11.97 2.09
CA ASP A 108 -12.16 12.39 0.86
C ASP A 108 -13.54 11.75 0.71
N GLU A 109 -14.36 12.35 -0.13
CA GLU A 109 -15.67 11.82 -0.51
C GLU A 109 -15.85 11.94 -2.02
N ILE A 110 -16.33 10.87 -2.64
CA ILE A 110 -16.52 10.81 -4.10
C ILE A 110 -17.77 10.02 -4.46
N SER A 111 -18.53 10.54 -5.42
CA SER A 111 -19.56 9.77 -6.11
C SER A 111 -18.92 8.89 -7.19
N VAL A 112 -19.24 7.61 -7.17
CA VAL A 112 -18.81 6.62 -8.16
C VAL A 112 -20.01 6.11 -8.95
N LEU A 113 -19.79 5.77 -10.20
CA LEU A 113 -20.79 5.16 -11.07
C LEU A 113 -20.51 3.67 -11.24
N SER A 114 -21.50 2.94 -11.77
CA SER A 114 -21.29 1.54 -12.18
C SER A 114 -20.12 1.45 -13.17
N GLY A 115 -19.18 0.55 -12.89
CA GLY A 115 -17.95 0.34 -13.66
C GLY A 115 -16.73 1.08 -13.12
N ASP A 116 -16.91 2.10 -12.27
CA ASP A 116 -15.78 2.80 -11.64
C ASP A 116 -15.04 1.87 -10.67
N VAL A 117 -13.72 2.06 -10.55
CA VAL A 117 -12.85 1.27 -9.67
C VAL A 117 -12.14 2.17 -8.69
N VAL A 118 -12.41 2.02 -7.39
CA VAL A 118 -11.64 2.65 -6.33
C VAL A 118 -10.41 1.81 -6.03
N VAL A 119 -9.24 2.43 -6.10
CA VAL A 119 -7.94 1.82 -5.83
C VAL A 119 -7.40 2.35 -4.52
N LEU A 120 -7.16 1.44 -3.59
CA LEU A 120 -6.59 1.70 -2.27
C LEU A 120 -5.21 1.06 -2.19
N LYS A 121 -4.18 1.87 -1.96
CA LYS A 121 -2.83 1.39 -1.66
C LYS A 121 -2.50 1.78 -0.22
N SER A 122 -2.30 0.79 0.64
CA SER A 122 -1.91 1.07 2.02
C SER A 122 -0.44 1.52 2.09
N PRO A 123 -0.06 2.30 3.12
CA PRO A 123 1.35 2.60 3.37
C PRO A 123 2.13 1.31 3.68
N GLY A 124 3.44 1.33 3.44
CA GLY A 124 4.35 0.29 3.90
C GLY A 124 5.01 0.67 5.23
N GLY A 125 5.51 -0.31 5.99
CA GLY A 125 6.21 -0.06 7.24
C GLY A 125 7.61 0.51 7.03
N GLY A 126 8.16 1.23 8.02
CA GLY A 126 9.54 1.69 7.99
C GLY A 126 10.56 0.56 8.20
N GLY A 127 11.73 0.71 7.57
CA GLY A 127 12.89 -0.17 7.75
C GLY A 127 13.61 0.07 9.07
N PHE A 128 14.48 -0.87 9.46
CA PHE A 128 15.28 -0.79 10.67
C PHE A 128 16.75 -1.07 10.40
N GLY A 129 17.63 -0.22 10.92
CA GLY A 129 19.08 -0.37 10.80
C GLY A 129 19.60 0.07 9.44
N GLU A 130 20.85 0.52 9.38
CA GLU A 130 21.52 0.86 8.13
C GLU A 130 21.70 -0.35 7.22
N ARG A 131 21.44 -0.15 5.93
CA ARG A 131 21.63 -1.17 4.90
C ARG A 131 23.13 -1.40 4.69
N LYS A 132 23.60 -2.65 4.82
CA LYS A 132 24.97 -2.99 4.39
C LYS A 132 25.06 -2.77 2.88
N GLN A 133 25.82 -1.75 2.44
CA GLN A 133 26.05 -1.53 1.02
C GLN A 133 26.68 -2.79 0.41
N LYS A 134 26.09 -3.32 -0.65
CA LYS A 134 26.73 -4.36 -1.45
C LYS A 134 27.95 -3.73 -2.11
N SER A 135 29.14 -4.21 -1.77
CA SER A 135 30.40 -3.79 -2.37
C SER A 135 30.31 -4.00 -3.89
N VAL A 136 30.25 -2.92 -4.65
CA VAL A 136 30.31 -3.00 -6.12
C VAL A 136 31.72 -3.47 -6.47
N HIS A 137 31.86 -4.74 -6.84
CA HIS A 137 33.12 -5.29 -7.34
C HIS A 137 33.40 -4.62 -8.69
N LYS A 138 34.23 -3.59 -8.68
CA LYS A 138 34.65 -2.83 -9.86
C LYS A 138 35.47 -3.77 -10.74
N MET A 139 34.85 -4.36 -11.75
CA MET A 139 35.50 -5.24 -12.72
C MET A 139 36.57 -4.43 -13.46
N LYS A 140 37.85 -4.60 -13.09
CA LYS A 140 38.97 -3.98 -13.80
C LYS A 140 39.04 -4.57 -15.21
N ARG A 141 38.63 -3.80 -16.23
CA ARG A 141 39.01 -4.07 -17.61
C ARG A 141 40.52 -3.90 -17.72
N LYS A 142 41.25 -5.01 -17.92
CA LYS A 142 42.63 -4.99 -18.42
C LYS A 142 42.58 -4.49 -19.87
N GLN A 143 43.19 -3.35 -20.14
CA GLN A 143 43.55 -2.95 -21.50
C GLN A 143 44.76 -3.76 -21.96
N PHE A 144 44.72 -4.16 -23.23
CA PHE A 144 45.83 -4.75 -23.98
C PHE A 144 46.92 -3.71 -24.25
#